data_AF-A0A953AYI3-F1
#
_entry.id   AF-A0A953AYI3-F1
#
_cell.length_a   1.000
_cell.length_b   1.000
_cell.length_c   1.000
_cell.angle_alpha   90.00
_cell.angle_beta   90.00
_cell.angle_gamma   90.00
#
_symmetry.space_group_name_H-M   'P 1'
#
loop_
_entity.id
_entity.type
_entity.pdbx_description
1 polymer ?
#
loop_
_entity_poly.entity_id
_entity_poly.type
_entity_poly.pdbx_seq_one_letter_code
_entity_poly.pdbx_strand_id
1 'polypeptide(L)' 'FLRMAGKDTFILTPDVVIGLQRAGALDGPPTGKAGRARAQGAFNAWAEETGRPLCHLSMILALSVG' A
#
# COMPACT_ATOMS: atom_id res chain seq x y z
N PHE A 1 -0.37 -7.54 -22.76
CA PHE A 1 -1.12 -6.50 -22.02
C PHE A 1 -2.01 -7.19 -20.98
N LEU A 2 -1.55 -7.31 -19.74
CA LEU A 2 -2.29 -7.87 -18.60
C LEU A 2 -2.43 -6.77 -17.52
N ARG A 3 -2.95 -5.61 -17.93
CA ARG A 3 -3.20 -4.46 -17.04
C ARG A 3 -4.64 -4.40 -16.52
N MET A 4 -5.38 -5.52 -16.58
CA MET A 4 -6.80 -5.62 -16.17
C MET A 4 -7.13 -6.97 -15.52
N ALA A 5 -6.14 -7.73 -15.05
CA ALA A 5 -6.41 -8.95 -14.29
C ALA A 5 -6.60 -8.61 -12.81
N GLY A 6 -7.76 -8.02 -12.50
CA GLY A 6 -8.54 -7.99 -11.23
C GLY A 6 -7.95 -8.40 -9.88
N LYS A 7 -6.63 -8.32 -9.68
CA LYS A 7 -5.96 -8.55 -8.42
C LYS A 7 -5.67 -7.16 -7.90
N ASP A 8 -6.54 -6.67 -7.02
CA ASP A 8 -6.38 -5.43 -6.26
C ASP A 8 -4.91 -5.33 -5.82
N THR A 9 -4.12 -4.53 -6.51
CA THR A 9 -2.68 -4.43 -6.31
C THR A 9 -2.39 -2.97 -6.06
N PHE A 10 -1.77 -2.70 -4.91
CA PHE A 10 -1.40 -1.34 -4.54
C PHE A 10 -0.21 -0.88 -5.36
N ILE A 11 -0.17 0.41 -5.65
CA ILE A 11 0.96 1.05 -6.32
C ILE A 11 1.90 1.61 -5.24
N LEU A 12 3.11 1.08 -5.16
CA LEU A 12 4.18 1.64 -4.31
C LEU A 12 4.83 2.83 -5.03
N THR A 13 4.16 3.99 -5.00
CA THR A 13 4.81 5.27 -5.33
C THR A 13 5.61 5.77 -4.12
N PRO A 14 6.55 6.72 -4.31
CA PRO A 14 7.28 7.33 -3.21
C PRO A 14 6.36 7.89 -2.12
N ASP A 15 5.25 8.54 -2.52
CA ASP A 15 4.27 9.10 -1.57
C ASP A 15 3.58 7.99 -0.76
N VAL A 16 3.19 6.88 -1.39
CA VAL A 16 2.60 5.74 -0.67
C VAL A 16 3.61 5.13 0.31
N VAL A 17 4.90 5.08 -0.05
CA VAL A 17 5.95 4.60 0.86
C VAL A 17 6.09 5.52 2.07
N ILE A 18 6.11 6.84 1.87
CA ILE A 18 6.15 7.82 2.96
C ILE A 18 4.90 7.69 3.84
N GLY A 19 3.73 7.49 3.23
CA GLY A 19 2.48 7.30 3.95
C GLY A 19 2.51 6.03 4.80
N LEU A 20 3.03 4.93 4.26
CA LEU A 20 3.21 3.68 5.00
C LEU A 20 4.20 3.83 6.15
N GLN A 21 5.26 4.61 5.97
CA GLN A 21 6.20 4.93 7.06
C GLN A 21 5.55 5.78 8.13
N ARG A 22 4.79 6.81 7.76
CA ARG A 22 4.01 7.66 8.69
C ARG A 22 2.98 6.85 9.47
N ALA A 23 2.36 5.86 8.83
CA ALA A 23 1.41 4.95 9.46
C ALA A 23 2.08 3.87 10.34
N GLY A 24 3.42 3.82 10.41
CA GLY A 24 4.16 2.79 11.15
C GLY A 24 4.12 1.40 10.51
N ALA A 25 3.64 1.29 9.27
CA ALA A 25 3.56 0.03 8.53
C ALA A 25 4.91 -0.38 7.90
N LEU A 26 5.83 0.58 7.71
CA LEU A 26 7.18 0.36 7.21
C LEU A 26 8.19 1.15 8.04
N ASP A 27 9.30 0.52 8.43
CA ASP A 27 10.42 1.18 9.12
C ASP A 27 11.48 1.75 8.16
N GLY A 28 11.29 1.60 6.84
CA GLY A 28 12.28 2.03 5.86
C GLY A 28 11.84 1.79 4.41
N PRO A 29 12.75 2.03 3.44
CA PRO A 29 12.48 1.79 2.03
C PRO A 29 12.06 0.33 1.81
N PRO A 30 11.00 0.03 1.02
CA PRO A 30 10.63 -1.33 0.69
C PRO A 30 11.59 -1.92 -0.36
N THR A 31 12.89 -1.96 -0.04
CA THR A 31 13.94 -2.54 -0.88
C THR A 31 13.89 -4.05 -0.75
N GLY A 32 13.04 -4.69 -1.57
CA GLY A 32 13.00 -6.13 -1.73
C GLY A 32 11.67 -6.79 -1.35
N LYS A 33 11.67 -8.13 -1.35
CA LYS A 33 10.48 -8.96 -1.12
C LYS A 33 9.88 -8.76 0.29
N ALA A 34 10.73 -8.58 1.29
CA ALA A 34 10.31 -8.37 2.68
C ALA A 34 9.54 -7.07 2.86
N GLY A 35 10.01 -5.96 2.28
CA GLY A 35 9.32 -4.67 2.31
C GLY A 35 7.96 -4.72 1.63
N ARG A 36 7.88 -5.38 0.46
CA ARG A 36 6.60 -5.61 -0.23
C ARG A 36 5.63 -6.47 0.59
N ALA A 37 6.12 -7.48 1.30
CA ALA A 37 5.29 -8.32 2.15
C ALA A 37 4.72 -7.55 3.35
N ARG A 38 5.52 -6.68 3.99
CA ARG A 38 5.04 -5.80 5.07
C ARG A 38 4.00 -4.81 4.59
N ALA A 39 4.26 -4.13 3.48
CA ALA A 39 3.30 -3.22 2.86
C ALA A 39 1.98 -3.93 2.53
N GLN A 40 2.05 -5.12 1.91
CA GLN A 40 0.88 -5.94 1.62
C GLN A 40 0.12 -6.32 2.90
N GLY A 41 0.83 -6.67 3.99
CA GLY A 41 0.22 -6.99 5.28
C GLY A 41 -0.58 -5.82 5.84
N ALA A 42 -0.02 -4.61 5.84
CA ALA A 42 -0.73 -3.41 6.29
C ALA A 42 -1.96 -3.10 5.44
N PHE A 43 -1.82 -3.17 4.11
CA PHE A 43 -2.92 -2.99 3.18
C PHE A 43 -4.04 -4.02 3.37
N ASN A 44 -3.68 -5.28 3.60
CA ASN A 44 -4.66 -6.34 3.88
C ASN A 44 -5.39 -6.09 5.19
N ALA A 45 -4.68 -5.72 6.25
CA ALA A 45 -5.29 -5.42 7.56
C ALA A 45 -6.30 -4.27 7.45
N TRP A 46 -5.93 -3.17 6.77
CA TRP A 46 -6.84 -2.05 6.55
C TRP A 46 -8.00 -2.40 5.63
N ALA A 47 -7.79 -3.27 4.63
CA ALA A 47 -8.87 -3.74 3.78
C ALA A 47 -9.88 -4.59 4.56
N GLU A 48 -9.39 -5.40 5.50
CA GLU A 48 -10.24 -6.20 6.41
C GLU A 48 -11.03 -5.31 7.37
N GLU A 49 -10.39 -4.29 7.95
CA GLU A 49 -11.03 -3.35 8.89
C GLU A 49 -12.05 -2.42 8.20
N THR A 50 -11.74 -1.94 7.00
CA THR A 50 -12.55 -0.92 6.32
C THR A 50 -13.47 -1.48 5.24
N GLY A 51 -13.25 -2.72 4.82
CA GLY A 51 -13.91 -3.33 3.66
C GLY A 51 -13.55 -2.68 2.32
N ARG A 52 -12.51 -1.83 2.27
CA ARG A 52 -12.15 -1.07 1.06
C ARG A 52 -11.12 -1.80 0.19
N PRO A 53 -11.21 -1.63 -1.15
CA PRO A 53 -10.23 -2.20 -2.06
C PRO A 53 -8.84 -1.57 -1.86
N LEU A 54 -7.78 -2.34 -2.13
CA LEU A 54 -6.40 -1.91 -1.94
C LEU A 54 -6.05 -0.67 -2.77
N CYS A 55 -6.64 -0.57 -3.97
CA CYS A 55 -6.50 0.61 -4.82
C CYS A 55 -6.96 1.91 -4.12
N HIS A 56 -8.10 1.87 -3.43
CA HIS A 56 -8.60 3.03 -2.66
C HIS A 56 -7.68 3.37 -1.49
N LEU A 57 -7.22 2.37 -0.73
CA LEU A 57 -6.31 2.59 0.37
C LEU A 57 -5.00 3.24 -0.11
N SER A 58 -4.47 2.80 -1.26
CA SER A 58 -3.26 3.40 -1.85
C SER A 58 -3.46 4.86 -2.26
N MET A 59 -4.62 5.24 -2.80
CA MET A 59 -4.95 6.63 -3.11
C MET A 59 -5.08 7.48 -1.84
N ILE A 60 -5.74 6.98 -0.80
CA ILE A 60 -5.88 7.69 0.48
C ILE A 60 -4.50 7.98 1.07
N LEU A 61 -3.60 7.00 1.05
CA LEU A 61 -2.21 7.16 1.49
C LEU A 61 -1.41 8.14 0.64
N ALA A 62 -1.57 8.13 -0.68
CA ALA A 62 -0.89 9.10 -1.54
C ALA A 62 -1.38 10.53 -1.27
N LEU A 63 -2.69 10.71 -1.07
CA LEU A 63 -3.31 12.01 -0.78
C LEU A 63 -3.00 12.54 0.63
N SER A 64 -2.65 11.67 1.59
CA SER A 64 -2.32 12.09 2.95
C SER A 64 -0.87 12.57 3.12
N VAL A 65 -0.05 12.39 2.08
CA VAL A 65 1.37 12.77 2.08
C VAL A 65 1.64 14.07 1.29
N GLY A 66 0.77 14.39 0.33
CA GLY A 66 0.82 15.62 -0.47
C GLY A 66 0.60 16.91 0.31
#